data_AF-A2GCR7-F1
#
_entry.id   AF-A2GCR7-F1
#
_cell.length_a   1.000
_cell.length_b   1.000
_cell.length_c   1.000
_cell.angle_alpha   90.00
_cell.angle_beta   90.00
_cell.angle_gamma   90.00
#
_symmetry.space_group_name_H-M   'P 1'
#
loop_
_entity.id
_entity.type
_entity.pdbx_description
1 polymer ?
#
loop_
_entity_poly.entity_id
_entity_poly.type
_entity_poly.pdbx_seq_one_letter_code
_entity_poly.pdbx_strand_id
1 'polypeptide(L)'
;MLWLLATFAASDVLIAKPSKYNIQLIDHSEIVVIDFDANPEVNARRASLSGFSDCKHYMIISNPSDDLRINDEFIKTQIFEIKSPQNLYFYSENMTNIYIDVVNVPASCNTLEFLINPVTGTTYQYNSEVKELTTPSYYCFVAFSEGEFDLNVRINYPKLLEYSAYDMSSTTSLTSYSSEQFVTTNSICFVFTPDSRRSSVSFIFTVSSRYSNLPNPKFLYDDTKESYLTINPVTVGTKFADYPVLTYGVHSELITSTVKEFKVASKSYIVFTNWTGLSGTVYYGQSSLDILGYTGVVAILFNSTGTMELKSSLDSSEATFVVHSLKVTCNAIVTLSGKKSFKLELKGGSDYCMVSAFKSGVVKIEDSSNTLNKDYLYNNTRYSLEESTVPTFTIFNQIYIFGDAWVKYTIKPSKTDNSESYVLEGYSPPYSSYSISNRTYERLNTGKWETHKGLSGFEIFVIVFFALVAFIGIVILLGICIYKIRQKTRNLLNQSIPLEDNVTERPLNTVTTTRNSYENEVKNQQELEPPSRPPQQIYAAPPEQQPYYAPPVYQAQQPVNPYQPPPSDYDNPYN
;
A
#
# COMPACT_ATOMS: atom_id res chain seq x y z
N MET A 1 4.44 -17.68 50.71
CA MET A 1 5.69 -16.95 50.92
C MET A 1 6.31 -16.75 49.53
N LEU A 2 6.42 -15.48 49.11
CA LEU A 2 6.89 -14.95 47.81
C LEU A 2 6.04 -15.32 46.56
N TRP A 3 5.10 -14.48 46.10
CA TRP A 3 5.25 -13.26 45.28
C TRP A 3 6.14 -13.43 44.04
N LEU A 4 5.51 -13.57 42.86
CA LEU A 4 6.06 -13.01 41.62
C LEU A 4 4.93 -12.38 40.82
N LEU A 5 5.10 -11.07 40.60
CA LEU A 5 4.17 -10.17 39.94
C LEU A 5 4.01 -10.54 38.46
N ALA A 6 2.78 -10.80 38.05
CA ALA A 6 2.37 -10.59 36.66
C ALA A 6 2.18 -9.08 36.46
N THR A 7 3.25 -8.39 36.07
CA THR A 7 3.13 -7.10 35.41
C THR A 7 2.52 -7.35 34.03
N PHE A 8 1.19 -7.30 33.95
CA PHE A 8 0.53 -6.95 32.71
C PHE A 8 0.98 -5.53 32.39
N ALA A 9 1.87 -5.39 31.41
CA ALA A 9 1.99 -4.14 30.68
C ALA A 9 0.66 -3.99 29.93
N ALA A 10 -0.30 -3.34 30.59
CA ALA A 10 -1.42 -2.73 29.92
C ALA A 10 -0.81 -1.76 28.91
N SER A 11 -0.76 -2.14 27.64
CA SER A 11 -0.66 -1.16 26.57
C SER A 11 -1.90 -0.29 26.73
N ASP A 12 -1.70 0.97 27.10
CA ASP A 12 -2.74 1.94 27.38
C ASP A 12 -3.86 1.88 26.33
N VAL A 13 -4.94 1.19 26.68
CA VAL A 13 -6.23 1.36 26.02
C VAL A 13 -6.73 2.69 26.54
N LEU A 14 -6.32 3.77 25.88
CA LEU A 14 -6.99 5.05 26.02
C LEU A 14 -8.41 4.84 25.48
N ILE A 15 -9.37 4.70 26.40
CA ILE A 15 -10.78 4.94 26.09
C ILE A 15 -10.86 6.44 25.81
N ALA A 16 -10.59 6.80 24.56
CA ALA A 16 -10.66 8.18 24.11
C ALA A 16 -12.14 8.59 24.12
N LYS A 17 -12.50 9.40 25.11
CA LYS A 17 -13.57 10.39 24.95
C LYS A 17 -13.33 11.17 23.64
N PRO A 18 -14.33 11.76 22.98
CA PRO A 18 -14.12 12.71 21.88
C PRO A 18 -12.97 13.65 22.27
N SER A 19 -11.86 13.49 21.56
CA SER A 19 -10.54 13.93 22.03
C SER A 19 -9.93 14.86 21.00
N LYS A 20 -9.32 15.92 21.53
CA LYS A 20 -8.46 16.83 20.79
C LYS A 20 -7.26 16.06 20.23
N TYR A 21 -7.08 16.12 18.93
CA TYR A 21 -5.86 15.65 18.28
C TYR A 21 -5.02 16.84 17.84
N ASN A 22 -3.85 17.02 18.45
CA ASN A 22 -2.78 17.81 17.86
C ASN A 22 -1.94 16.87 16.99
N ILE A 23 -2.06 17.02 15.68
CA ILE A 23 -1.31 16.24 14.69
C ILE A 23 -0.26 17.16 14.09
N GLN A 24 1.00 16.86 14.38
CA GLN A 24 2.12 17.43 13.66
C GLN A 24 2.41 16.52 12.46
N LEU A 25 2.12 16.97 11.25
CA LEU A 25 2.50 16.22 10.04
C LEU A 25 3.96 16.50 9.73
N ILE A 26 4.83 15.51 9.96
CA ILE A 26 6.25 15.60 9.64
C ILE A 26 6.49 14.86 8.32
N ASP A 27 6.65 15.64 7.25
CA ASP A 27 7.31 15.29 5.98
C ASP A 27 6.94 13.92 5.35
N HIS A 28 6.08 13.96 4.31
CA HIS A 28 5.77 12.89 3.33
C HIS A 28 5.39 11.47 3.84
N SER A 29 5.40 11.18 5.14
CA SER A 29 5.52 9.79 5.61
C SER A 29 4.59 9.37 6.74
N GLU A 30 3.92 10.29 7.43
CA GLU A 30 3.08 9.94 8.57
C GLU A 30 1.60 9.89 8.20
N ILE A 31 1.09 8.67 8.07
CA ILE A 31 -0.34 8.42 8.12
C ILE A 31 -0.77 8.50 9.59
N VAL A 32 -1.52 9.54 9.96
CA VAL A 32 -2.31 9.47 11.18
C VAL A 32 -3.64 8.84 10.85
N VAL A 33 -3.78 7.55 11.17
CA VAL A 33 -5.07 6.86 11.14
C VAL A 33 -5.85 7.32 12.37
N ILE A 34 -6.98 7.97 12.15
CA ILE A 34 -8.04 8.04 13.15
C ILE A 34 -9.01 6.91 12.82
N ASP A 35 -8.97 5.86 13.64
CA ASP A 35 -9.92 4.76 13.56
C ASP A 35 -11.08 5.07 14.50
N PHE A 36 -12.29 5.02 13.92
CA PHE A 36 -13.54 5.24 14.63
C PHE A 36 -14.24 3.92 15.04
N ASP A 37 -13.58 2.76 14.83
CA ASP A 37 -14.06 1.43 15.18
C ASP A 37 -13.47 0.90 16.52
N ALA A 38 -14.17 -0.06 17.12
CA ALA A 38 -13.90 -0.61 18.46
C ALA A 38 -12.84 -1.73 18.50
N ASN A 39 -12.11 -2.01 17.41
CA ASN A 39 -11.24 -3.19 17.30
C ASN A 39 -9.75 -2.86 17.53
N PRO A 40 -8.99 -3.61 18.36
CA PRO A 40 -7.79 -3.07 18.97
C PRO A 40 -6.47 -3.42 18.26
N GLU A 41 -6.25 -3.05 16.99
CA GLU A 41 -4.92 -3.24 16.37
C GLU A 41 -4.35 -2.01 15.62
N VAL A 42 -3.03 -1.80 15.81
CA VAL A 42 -2.12 -0.83 15.16
C VAL A 42 -2.13 0.61 15.72
N ASN A 43 -0.98 1.29 15.61
CA ASN A 43 -0.57 2.63 16.11
C ASN A 43 -1.45 3.84 15.67
N ALA A 44 -2.75 3.64 15.51
CA ALA A 44 -3.73 4.68 15.24
C ALA A 44 -4.07 5.46 16.52
N ARG A 45 -4.31 6.77 16.40
CA ARG A 45 -4.96 7.51 17.49
C ARG A 45 -6.46 7.19 17.41
N ARG A 46 -6.97 6.43 18.37
CA ARG A 46 -8.37 5.94 18.37
C ARG A 46 -9.34 7.02 18.86
N ALA A 47 -10.51 7.10 18.23
CA ALA A 47 -11.70 7.77 18.76
C ALA A 47 -12.84 6.75 18.77
N SER A 48 -13.28 6.27 19.93
CA SER A 48 -14.50 5.45 19.96
C SER A 48 -15.70 6.38 19.84
N LEU A 49 -16.42 6.31 18.72
CA LEU A 49 -17.69 7.03 18.56
C LEU A 49 -18.82 6.19 19.16
N SER A 50 -19.50 6.70 20.18
CA SER A 50 -20.73 6.09 20.69
C SER A 50 -21.84 6.14 19.63
N GLY A 51 -22.78 5.19 19.70
CA GLY A 51 -23.73 4.86 18.62
C GLY A 51 -24.34 6.03 17.83
N PHE A 52 -24.36 5.87 16.51
CA PHE A 52 -24.82 6.85 15.49
C PHE A 52 -26.35 7.10 15.45
N SER A 53 -27.17 6.57 16.37
CA SER A 53 -28.63 6.55 16.18
C SER A 53 -29.31 7.91 16.35
N ASP A 54 -28.85 8.73 17.30
CA ASP A 54 -29.54 9.98 17.67
C ASP A 54 -28.68 11.24 17.46
N CYS A 55 -27.38 11.06 17.20
CA CYS A 55 -26.43 12.13 16.97
C CYS A 55 -25.65 11.91 15.67
N LYS A 56 -25.30 13.02 15.03
CA LYS A 56 -24.33 13.09 13.94
C LYS A 56 -22.97 13.49 14.49
N HIS A 57 -21.91 12.88 13.96
CA HIS A 57 -20.54 13.19 14.35
C HIS A 57 -19.94 14.16 13.34
N TYR A 58 -19.27 15.20 13.84
CA TYR A 58 -18.60 16.21 13.03
C TYR A 58 -17.14 16.31 13.45
N MET A 59 -16.24 16.18 12.48
CA MET A 59 -14.83 16.50 12.63
C MET A 59 -14.61 17.97 12.26
N ILE A 60 -13.99 18.72 13.17
CA ILE A 60 -13.66 20.14 12.99
C ILE A 60 -12.15 20.27 12.92
N ILE A 61 -11.66 20.97 11.90
CA ILE A 61 -10.24 21.20 11.64
C ILE A 61 -9.94 22.70 11.73
N SER A 62 -9.11 23.10 12.70
CA SER A 62 -8.58 24.47 12.76
C SER A 62 -7.25 24.55 12.03
N ASN A 63 -7.05 25.69 11.34
CA ASN A 63 -5.83 26.05 10.62
C ASN A 63 -5.31 24.99 9.62
N PRO A 64 -6.17 24.40 8.76
CA PRO A 64 -5.62 23.54 7.73
C PRO A 64 -4.78 24.35 6.74
N SER A 65 -3.67 23.78 6.27
CA SER A 65 -2.90 24.35 5.18
C SER A 65 -3.60 24.11 3.83
N ASP A 66 -3.29 24.93 2.83
CA ASP A 66 -3.92 24.83 1.49
C ASP A 66 -3.56 23.52 0.76
N ASP A 67 -2.46 22.88 1.15
CA ASP A 67 -2.00 21.60 0.63
C ASP A 67 -2.51 20.39 1.41
N LEU A 68 -3.30 20.60 2.48
CA LEU A 68 -3.84 19.51 3.27
C LEU A 68 -4.82 18.67 2.46
N ARG A 69 -4.56 17.36 2.43
CA ARG A 69 -5.44 16.35 1.86
C ARG A 69 -5.94 15.39 2.93
N ILE A 70 -7.20 14.99 2.79
CA ILE A 70 -7.77 13.87 3.55
C ILE A 70 -8.17 12.79 2.55
N ASN A 71 -7.63 11.59 2.73
CA ASN A 71 -7.84 10.45 1.82
C ASN A 71 -7.44 10.77 0.36
N ASP A 72 -6.40 11.58 0.16
CA ASP A 72 -5.89 12.12 -1.11
C ASP A 72 -6.77 13.18 -1.80
N GLU A 73 -7.88 13.60 -1.18
CA GLU A 73 -8.65 14.75 -1.65
C GLU A 73 -8.21 16.04 -0.93
N PHE A 74 -7.97 17.10 -1.69
CA PHE A 74 -7.75 18.43 -1.13
C PHE A 74 -8.97 18.85 -0.32
N ILE A 75 -8.73 19.25 0.93
CA ILE A 75 -9.82 19.70 1.77
C ILE A 75 -10.33 21.06 1.28
N LYS A 76 -11.66 21.16 1.14
CA LYS A 76 -12.34 22.41 0.74
C LYS A 76 -13.08 23.08 1.89
N THR A 77 -13.13 22.39 3.03
CA THR A 77 -13.91 22.77 4.20
C THR A 77 -13.14 22.41 5.46
N GLN A 78 -13.47 23.09 6.55
CA GLN A 78 -12.93 22.84 7.89
C GLN A 78 -13.81 21.89 8.70
N ILE A 79 -14.99 21.52 8.17
CA ILE A 79 -16.00 20.74 8.90
C ILE A 79 -16.43 19.55 8.03
N PHE A 80 -16.38 18.36 8.61
CA PHE A 80 -16.73 17.12 7.93
C PHE A 80 -17.70 16.29 8.78
N GLU A 81 -18.75 15.75 8.16
CA GLU A 81 -19.65 14.79 8.81
C GLU A 81 -19.04 13.39 8.72
N ILE A 82 -18.89 12.71 9.86
CA ILE A 82 -18.46 11.31 9.94
C ILE A 82 -19.70 10.44 9.91
N LYS A 83 -19.98 9.82 8.75
CA LYS A 83 -21.20 9.01 8.53
C LYS A 83 -21.06 7.55 8.93
N SER A 84 -19.84 7.03 8.94
CA SER A 84 -19.51 5.66 9.28
C SER A 84 -18.13 5.60 9.93
N PRO A 85 -17.81 4.54 10.69
CA PRO A 85 -16.44 4.25 11.05
C PRO A 85 -15.59 4.18 9.80
N GLN A 86 -14.57 5.03 9.72
CA GLN A 86 -13.72 5.16 8.55
C GLN A 86 -12.33 5.57 9.01
N ASN A 87 -11.32 5.13 8.27
CA ASN A 87 -9.95 5.55 8.51
C ASN A 87 -9.70 6.84 7.73
N LEU A 88 -9.31 7.90 8.43
CA LEU A 88 -8.92 9.17 7.82
C LEU A 88 -7.40 9.25 7.67
N TYR A 89 -6.93 9.66 6.50
CA TYR A 89 -5.52 9.79 6.16
C TYR A 89 -5.21 11.25 5.89
N PHE A 90 -4.47 11.88 6.80
CA PHE A 90 -4.02 13.26 6.62
C PHE A 90 -2.69 13.29 5.88
N TYR A 91 -2.62 14.09 4.82
CA TYR A 91 -1.41 14.29 4.03
C TYR A 91 -1.19 15.80 3.79
N SER A 92 0.04 16.27 3.96
CA SER A 92 0.46 17.62 3.64
C SER A 92 1.87 17.55 3.05
N GLU A 93 2.13 18.33 2.01
CA GLU A 93 3.46 18.52 1.43
C GLU A 93 4.35 19.38 2.35
N ASN A 94 3.73 20.27 3.12
CA ASN A 94 4.38 21.14 4.10
C ASN A 94 4.22 20.64 5.53
N MET A 95 5.17 21.01 6.39
CA MET A 95 5.03 20.79 7.83
C MET A 95 3.91 21.70 8.36
N THR A 96 2.81 21.08 8.77
CA THR A 96 1.62 21.77 9.28
C THR A 96 1.20 21.15 10.60
N ASN A 97 0.87 22.01 11.57
CA ASN A 97 0.19 21.60 12.80
C ASN A 97 -1.32 21.69 12.57
N ILE A 98 -2.01 20.57 12.70
CA ILE A 98 -3.44 20.49 12.51
C ILE A 98 -4.08 20.19 13.86
N TYR A 99 -5.09 20.99 14.21
CA TYR A 99 -5.90 20.79 15.41
C TYR A 99 -7.25 20.25 15.01
N ILE A 100 -7.52 19.02 15.45
CA ILE A 100 -8.76 18.31 15.14
C ILE A 100 -9.53 18.10 16.44
N ASP A 101 -10.83 18.34 16.35
CA ASP A 101 -11.78 17.93 17.38
C ASP A 101 -12.94 17.19 16.75
N VAL A 102 -13.54 16.28 17.51
CA VAL A 102 -14.70 15.51 17.07
C VAL A 102 -15.82 15.76 18.05
N VAL A 103 -16.88 16.38 17.55
CA VAL A 103 -18.08 16.67 18.34
C VAL A 103 -19.24 15.83 17.84
N ASN A 104 -20.20 15.54 18.71
CA ASN A 104 -21.49 15.02 18.28
C ASN A 104 -22.59 16.07 18.47
N VAL A 105 -23.55 16.06 17.55
CA VAL A 105 -24.64 17.02 17.50
C VAL A 105 -25.92 16.25 17.22
N PRO A 106 -27.05 16.51 17.92
CA PRO A 106 -28.28 15.78 17.67
C PRO A 106 -28.72 15.82 16.20
N ALA A 107 -29.16 14.68 15.67
CA ALA A 107 -29.63 14.61 14.29
C ALA A 107 -30.89 15.45 14.06
N SER A 108 -31.63 15.76 15.13
CA SER A 108 -32.83 16.61 15.15
C SER A 108 -32.57 18.11 14.99
N CYS A 109 -31.31 18.56 14.99
CA CYS A 109 -30.94 19.96 14.79
C CYS A 109 -31.42 20.47 13.42
N ASN A 110 -32.21 21.55 13.41
CA ASN A 110 -32.66 22.22 12.18
C ASN A 110 -31.67 23.29 11.71
N THR A 111 -30.85 23.77 12.63
CA THR A 111 -29.77 24.73 12.38
C THR A 111 -28.48 24.11 12.85
N LEU A 112 -27.37 24.49 12.24
CA LEU A 112 -26.06 24.09 12.72
C LEU A 112 -25.03 25.15 12.36
N GLU A 113 -24.55 25.86 13.37
CA GLU A 113 -23.56 26.92 13.22
C GLU A 113 -22.30 26.61 14.02
N PHE A 114 -21.16 27.01 13.48
CA PHE A 114 -19.84 26.76 14.04
C PHE A 114 -19.10 28.09 14.25
N LEU A 115 -18.56 28.29 15.44
CA LEU A 115 -17.59 29.35 15.75
C LEU A 115 -16.22 28.70 15.98
N ILE A 116 -15.30 28.94 15.06
CA ILE A 116 -13.92 28.47 15.16
C ILE A 116 -13.04 29.63 15.62
N ASN A 117 -12.23 29.40 16.65
CA ASN A 117 -11.33 30.36 17.29
C ASN A 117 -12.06 31.61 17.82
N PRO A 118 -12.96 31.48 18.82
CA PRO A 118 -13.64 32.62 19.44
C PRO A 118 -12.66 33.67 19.97
N VAL A 119 -13.10 34.93 20.01
CA VAL A 119 -12.30 36.06 20.51
C VAL A 119 -12.78 36.53 21.87
N THR A 120 -11.85 36.76 22.79
CA THR A 120 -12.11 37.28 24.13
C THR A 120 -12.91 38.57 24.11
N GLY A 121 -13.96 38.63 24.94
CA GLY A 121 -14.80 39.82 25.11
C GLY A 121 -15.85 40.03 24.02
N THR A 122 -15.83 39.22 22.96
CA THR A 122 -16.88 39.26 21.93
C THR A 122 -18.13 38.57 22.45
N THR A 123 -19.28 39.23 22.26
CA THR A 123 -20.59 38.67 22.58
C THR A 123 -21.28 38.24 21.30
N TYR A 124 -21.63 36.96 21.20
CA TYR A 124 -22.41 36.40 20.10
C TYR A 124 -23.82 36.16 20.60
N GLN A 125 -24.82 36.74 19.97
CA GLN A 125 -26.18 36.73 20.47
C GLN A 125 -27.15 36.17 19.44
N TYR A 126 -27.82 35.08 19.81
CA TYR A 126 -29.07 34.71 19.18
C TYR A 126 -30.20 35.55 19.81
N ASN A 127 -31.02 36.19 18.97
CA ASN A 127 -32.19 36.94 19.41
C ASN A 127 -33.35 36.72 18.42
N SER A 128 -34.45 36.12 18.91
CA SER A 128 -35.64 35.86 18.11
C SER A 128 -36.30 37.14 17.56
N GLU A 129 -36.08 38.29 18.18
CA GLU A 129 -36.61 39.59 17.73
C GLU A 129 -35.82 40.18 16.55
N VAL A 130 -34.56 39.76 16.37
CA VAL A 130 -33.68 40.22 15.28
C VAL A 130 -33.83 39.32 14.05
N LYS A 131 -34.04 38.02 14.27
CA LYS A 131 -34.25 37.02 13.23
C LYS A 131 -35.18 35.93 13.78
N GLU A 132 -36.45 35.97 13.38
CA GLU A 132 -37.45 34.97 13.82
C GLU A 132 -37.04 33.58 13.35
N LEU A 133 -37.17 32.57 14.21
CA LEU A 133 -37.16 31.20 13.70
C LEU A 133 -38.44 30.96 12.95
N THR A 134 -38.30 30.52 11.71
CA THR A 134 -39.43 30.19 10.82
C THR A 134 -40.30 29.07 11.42
N THR A 135 -39.75 28.26 12.33
CA THR A 135 -40.43 27.16 13.01
C THR A 135 -39.93 26.97 14.45
N PRO A 136 -40.67 26.30 15.35
CA PRO A 136 -40.11 25.77 16.58
C PRO A 136 -39.09 24.68 16.23
N SER A 137 -37.82 25.06 16.16
CA SER A 137 -36.73 24.19 15.71
C SER A 137 -35.59 24.15 16.74
N TYR A 138 -34.85 23.05 16.77
CA TYR A 138 -33.67 22.94 17.61
C TYR A 138 -32.54 23.78 17.03
N TYR A 139 -32.11 24.79 17.80
CA TYR A 139 -30.97 25.63 17.44
C TYR A 139 -29.67 24.98 17.93
N CYS A 140 -28.74 24.66 17.04
CA CYS A 140 -27.50 23.98 17.42
C CYS A 140 -26.28 24.82 17.08
N PHE A 141 -25.45 25.03 18.08
CA PHE A 141 -24.26 25.89 17.99
C PHE A 141 -23.05 25.17 18.57
N VAL A 142 -21.99 25.12 17.80
CA VAL A 142 -20.72 24.53 18.21
C VAL A 142 -19.66 25.62 18.24
N ALA A 143 -19.00 25.79 19.39
CA ALA A 143 -17.80 26.61 19.48
C ALA A 143 -16.57 25.72 19.61
N PHE A 144 -15.51 26.01 18.87
CA PHE A 144 -14.25 25.28 18.88
C PHE A 144 -13.06 26.23 18.86
N SER A 145 -11.96 25.86 19.51
CA SER A 145 -10.69 26.58 19.45
C SER A 145 -9.49 25.62 19.56
N GLU A 146 -8.39 26.01 18.89
CA GLU A 146 -7.06 25.43 19.14
C GLU A 146 -6.65 25.56 20.61
N GLY A 147 -6.98 26.68 21.26
CA GLY A 147 -6.71 26.96 22.66
C GLY A 147 -7.88 26.59 23.58
N GLU A 148 -7.63 26.57 24.88
CA GLU A 148 -8.73 26.53 25.85
C GLU A 148 -9.37 27.92 25.95
N PHE A 149 -10.70 27.95 26.04
CA PHE A 149 -11.47 29.15 26.35
C PHE A 149 -12.44 28.89 27.50
N ASP A 150 -12.68 29.96 28.27
CA ASP A 150 -13.82 30.06 29.17
C ASP A 150 -15.00 30.64 28.40
N LEU A 151 -16.20 30.26 28.79
CA LEU A 151 -17.43 30.74 28.19
C LEU A 151 -18.44 31.11 29.27
N ASN A 152 -18.93 32.34 29.23
CA ASN A 152 -20.08 32.77 30.00
C ASN A 152 -21.31 32.79 29.09
N VAL A 153 -22.30 31.96 29.40
CA VAL A 153 -23.58 31.96 28.70
C VAL A 153 -24.61 32.69 29.53
N ARG A 154 -25.22 33.71 28.93
CA ARG A 154 -26.33 34.46 29.52
C ARG A 154 -27.59 34.14 28.76
N ILE A 155 -28.60 33.66 29.47
CA ILE A 155 -29.84 33.22 28.83
C ILE A 155 -31.01 34.06 29.35
N ASN A 156 -31.69 34.74 28.43
CA ASN A 156 -32.93 35.44 28.72
C ASN A 156 -34.06 34.68 28.03
N TYR A 157 -34.96 34.11 28.84
CA TYR A 157 -36.14 33.36 28.41
C TYR A 157 -35.87 32.07 27.59
N PRO A 158 -35.11 31.07 28.09
CA PRO A 158 -35.07 29.76 27.44
C PRO A 158 -36.28 28.90 27.84
N LYS A 159 -36.77 28.06 26.91
CA LYS A 159 -37.54 26.87 27.29
C LYS A 159 -36.60 25.77 27.80
N LEU A 160 -35.48 25.56 27.11
CA LEU A 160 -34.43 24.59 27.48
C LEU A 160 -33.13 24.94 26.73
N LEU A 161 -32.01 25.03 27.46
CA LEU A 161 -30.66 25.02 26.87
C LEU A 161 -29.94 23.77 27.36
N GLU A 162 -29.53 22.92 26.44
CA GLU A 162 -28.69 21.77 26.70
C GLU A 162 -27.29 22.04 26.19
N TYR A 163 -26.28 21.58 26.92
CA TYR A 163 -24.91 21.71 26.48
C TYR A 163 -24.07 20.51 26.89
N SER A 164 -22.96 20.33 26.17
CA SER A 164 -21.90 19.39 26.49
C SER A 164 -20.61 19.87 25.86
N ALA A 165 -19.47 19.62 26.50
CA ALA A 165 -18.19 20.00 25.94
C ALA A 165 -17.88 19.24 24.62
N TYR A 166 -18.44 18.04 24.44
CA TYR A 166 -18.13 17.18 23.28
C TYR A 166 -19.24 16.18 22.93
N ASP A 167 -20.04 15.77 23.92
CA ASP A 167 -20.97 14.65 23.84
C ASP A 167 -22.39 15.04 24.26
N MET A 168 -23.22 15.41 23.29
CA MET A 168 -24.65 15.68 23.42
C MET A 168 -25.50 14.44 23.68
N SER A 169 -24.93 13.23 23.83
CA SER A 169 -25.63 12.10 24.42
C SER A 169 -25.67 12.18 25.95
N SER A 170 -24.75 12.94 26.56
CA SER A 170 -24.73 13.25 27.99
C SER A 170 -24.77 14.77 28.20
N THR A 171 -25.97 15.34 28.14
CA THR A 171 -26.16 16.79 28.26
C THR A 171 -26.40 17.22 29.70
N THR A 172 -26.00 18.45 29.99
CA THR A 172 -26.50 19.19 31.16
C THR A 172 -27.52 20.21 30.67
N SER A 173 -28.64 20.30 31.37
CA SER A 173 -29.73 21.22 31.02
C SER A 173 -29.75 22.43 31.94
N LEU A 174 -29.77 23.62 31.36
CA LEU A 174 -30.11 24.85 32.06
C LEU A 174 -31.58 25.18 31.84
N THR A 175 -32.27 25.44 32.96
CA THR A 175 -33.68 25.82 32.96
C THR A 175 -33.83 27.22 33.54
N SER A 176 -34.43 28.12 32.75
CA SER A 176 -34.73 29.54 33.10
C SER A 176 -33.53 30.41 33.52
N TYR A 177 -33.79 31.71 33.75
CA TYR A 177 -32.83 32.80 33.95
C TYR A 177 -31.55 32.39 34.70
N SER A 178 -30.47 32.23 33.95
CA SER A 178 -29.17 31.85 34.51
C SER A 178 -28.04 32.45 33.69
N SER A 179 -26.96 32.77 34.40
CA SER A 179 -25.64 32.96 33.82
C SER A 179 -24.83 31.76 34.29
N GLU A 180 -24.38 30.94 33.35
CA GLU A 180 -23.48 29.83 33.66
C GLU A 180 -22.10 30.13 33.09
N GLN A 181 -21.08 29.88 33.91
CA GLN A 181 -19.69 29.99 33.51
C GLN A 181 -19.12 28.59 33.30
N PHE A 182 -18.69 28.33 32.08
CA PHE A 182 -17.95 27.15 31.69
C PHE A 182 -16.47 27.47 31.77
N VAL A 183 -15.76 26.74 32.63
CA VAL A 183 -14.32 26.93 32.84
C VAL A 183 -13.57 25.93 31.95
N THR A 184 -12.71 26.47 31.09
CA THR A 184 -11.73 25.79 30.23
C THR A 184 -12.26 24.61 29.41
N THR A 185 -12.64 24.88 28.17
CA THR A 185 -12.90 23.84 27.16
C THR A 185 -12.32 24.21 25.80
N ASN A 186 -12.09 23.20 24.96
CA ASN A 186 -11.63 23.35 23.57
C ASN A 186 -12.78 23.34 22.57
N SER A 187 -13.82 22.57 22.85
CA SER A 187 -15.09 22.63 22.15
C SER A 187 -16.25 22.69 23.13
N ILE A 188 -17.38 23.18 22.67
CA ILE A 188 -18.65 23.07 23.38
C ILE A 188 -19.79 23.08 22.37
N CYS A 189 -20.73 22.18 22.57
CA CYS A 189 -21.95 22.06 21.79
C CYS A 189 -23.13 22.56 22.62
N PHE A 190 -24.00 23.33 21.97
CA PHE A 190 -25.23 23.85 22.53
C PHE A 190 -26.41 23.39 21.69
N VAL A 191 -27.47 22.96 22.35
CA VAL A 191 -28.80 22.75 21.76
C VAL A 191 -29.77 23.64 22.51
N PHE A 192 -30.34 24.58 21.79
CA PHE A 192 -31.24 25.58 22.32
C PHE A 192 -32.63 25.40 21.74
N THR A 193 -33.63 25.32 22.62
CA THR A 193 -35.05 25.33 22.23
C THR A 193 -35.65 26.71 22.56
N PRO A 194 -35.80 27.57 21.55
CA PRO A 194 -36.36 28.91 21.72
C PRO A 194 -37.85 28.84 22.07
N ASP A 195 -38.29 29.65 23.02
CA ASP A 195 -39.72 29.95 23.21
C ASP A 195 -40.17 31.02 22.21
N SER A 196 -41.38 30.85 21.70
CA SER A 196 -41.94 31.42 20.48
C SER A 196 -42.01 32.94 20.36
N ARG A 197 -41.57 33.74 21.37
CA ARG A 197 -41.81 35.20 21.33
C ARG A 197 -40.69 36.14 21.80
N ARG A 198 -39.74 35.75 22.66
CA ARG A 198 -38.72 36.69 23.23
C ARG A 198 -37.43 36.04 23.70
N SER A 199 -37.04 34.93 23.07
CA SER A 199 -35.92 34.15 23.57
C SER A 199 -34.61 34.72 23.04
N SER A 200 -33.64 34.94 23.93
CA SER A 200 -32.28 35.29 23.54
C SER A 200 -31.25 34.54 24.36
N VAL A 201 -30.17 34.15 23.69
CA VAL A 201 -28.99 33.56 24.33
C VAL A 201 -27.77 34.32 23.86
N SER A 202 -26.92 34.71 24.81
CA SER A 202 -25.68 35.42 24.56
C SER A 202 -24.50 34.57 25.03
N PHE A 203 -23.56 34.34 24.13
CA PHE A 203 -22.32 33.62 24.36
C PHE A 203 -21.18 34.64 24.47
N ILE A 204 -20.56 34.74 25.65
CA ILE A 204 -19.45 35.66 25.92
C ILE A 204 -18.21 34.84 26.21
N PHE A 205 -17.25 34.89 25.30
CA PHE A 205 -16.03 34.08 25.41
C PHE A 205 -14.91 34.84 26.11
N THR A 206 -14.12 34.12 26.91
CA THR A 206 -12.86 34.59 27.46
C THR A 206 -11.78 33.58 27.13
N VAL A 207 -10.96 33.86 26.12
CA VAL A 207 -9.84 32.99 25.74
C VAL A 207 -8.71 33.14 26.75
N SER A 208 -8.13 32.02 27.16
CA SER A 208 -6.97 32.01 28.05
C SER A 208 -5.83 32.84 27.44
N SER A 209 -5.18 33.67 28.28
CA SER A 209 -4.08 34.55 27.84
C SER A 209 -2.90 33.80 27.22
N ARG A 210 -2.78 32.50 27.51
CA ARG A 210 -1.79 31.58 26.90
C ARG A 210 -2.01 31.35 25.40
N TYR A 211 -3.21 31.65 24.89
CA TYR A 211 -3.63 31.49 23.49
C TYR A 211 -4.06 32.84 22.88
N SER A 212 -3.45 33.95 23.30
CA SER A 212 -3.79 35.30 22.83
C SER A 212 -3.52 35.56 21.35
N ASN A 213 -2.75 34.69 20.67
CA ASN A 213 -2.41 34.79 19.24
C ASN A 213 -3.23 33.84 18.35
N LEU A 214 -4.46 33.50 18.75
CA LEU A 214 -5.31 32.65 17.90
C LEU A 214 -5.64 33.35 16.56
N PRO A 215 -5.87 32.56 15.49
CA PRO A 215 -6.39 33.08 14.23
C PRO A 215 -7.69 33.87 14.41
N ASN A 216 -8.01 34.71 13.43
CA ASN A 216 -9.29 35.42 13.40
C ASN A 216 -10.48 34.45 13.54
N PRO A 217 -11.52 34.83 14.31
CA PRO A 217 -12.68 34.01 14.51
C PRO A 217 -13.38 33.77 13.18
N LYS A 218 -13.72 32.51 12.90
CA LYS A 218 -14.51 32.13 11.72
C LYS A 218 -15.88 31.65 12.15
N PHE A 219 -16.89 32.19 11.50
CA PHE A 219 -18.28 31.88 11.77
C PHE A 219 -18.90 31.21 10.53
N LEU A 220 -19.26 29.93 10.64
CA LEU A 220 -19.62 29.04 9.53
C LEU A 220 -20.99 28.37 9.82
N TYR A 221 -21.69 27.91 8.78
CA TYR A 221 -22.90 27.07 8.95
C TYR A 221 -23.03 25.99 7.89
N ASP A 222 -23.71 24.90 8.24
CA ASP A 222 -24.07 23.82 7.32
C ASP A 222 -25.07 24.34 6.27
N ASP A 223 -24.69 24.37 5.00
CA ASP A 223 -25.50 24.88 3.89
C ASP A 223 -26.83 24.13 3.66
N THR A 224 -26.98 22.93 4.23
CA THR A 224 -28.23 22.16 4.24
C THR A 224 -29.18 22.55 5.38
N LYS A 225 -28.75 23.44 6.28
CA LYS A 225 -29.46 23.87 7.48
C LYS A 225 -29.77 25.36 7.44
N GLU A 226 -30.69 25.78 8.31
CA GLU A 226 -30.92 27.21 8.53
C GLU A 226 -29.81 27.82 9.39
N SER A 227 -29.53 29.11 9.21
CA SER A 227 -28.52 29.85 9.97
C SER A 227 -29.10 31.11 10.60
N TYR A 228 -28.63 31.48 11.78
CA TYR A 228 -29.14 32.60 12.59
C TYR A 228 -28.08 33.64 12.95
N LEU A 229 -26.82 33.24 13.08
CA LEU A 229 -25.68 34.09 13.42
C LEU A 229 -24.74 34.34 12.23
N THR A 230 -24.62 33.42 11.27
CA THR A 230 -23.76 33.56 10.07
C THR A 230 -24.58 33.86 8.82
N ILE A 231 -23.87 34.24 7.75
CA ILE A 231 -24.40 34.35 6.38
C ILE A 231 -23.51 33.62 5.37
N ASN A 232 -22.40 33.00 5.82
CA ASN A 232 -21.43 32.34 4.95
C ASN A 232 -21.59 30.82 5.01
N PRO A 233 -22.28 30.21 4.02
CA PRO A 233 -22.47 28.76 4.00
C PRO A 233 -21.15 28.04 3.88
N VAL A 234 -21.03 26.93 4.58
CA VAL A 234 -20.01 25.93 4.33
C VAL A 234 -20.68 24.63 3.95
N THR A 235 -20.27 24.07 2.81
CA THR A 235 -20.63 22.72 2.45
C THR A 235 -19.89 21.77 3.39
N VAL A 236 -20.64 21.04 4.22
CA VAL A 236 -20.07 20.02 5.08
C VAL A 236 -19.49 18.91 4.20
N GLY A 237 -18.22 18.58 4.41
CA GLY A 237 -17.56 17.50 3.69
C GLY A 237 -18.18 16.18 4.11
N THR A 238 -18.82 15.47 3.18
CA THR A 238 -19.49 14.18 3.46
C THR A 238 -18.91 13.01 2.69
N LYS A 239 -17.97 13.28 1.77
CA LYS A 239 -17.29 12.26 0.98
C LYS A 239 -15.87 12.13 1.50
N PHE A 240 -15.63 11.06 2.24
CA PHE A 240 -14.31 10.48 2.30
C PHE A 240 -14.33 9.37 1.26
N ALA A 241 -13.32 9.33 0.39
CA ALA A 241 -13.17 8.16 -0.45
C ALA A 241 -12.84 6.98 0.47
N ASP A 242 -13.79 6.04 0.57
CA ASP A 242 -13.67 4.82 1.37
C ASP A 242 -12.80 3.83 0.60
N TYR A 243 -11.51 3.81 0.95
CA TYR A 243 -10.60 2.80 0.44
C TYR A 243 -10.20 1.87 1.58
N PRO A 244 -10.41 0.55 1.45
CA PRO A 244 -9.87 -0.40 2.42
C PRO A 244 -8.35 -0.23 2.48
N VAL A 245 -7.83 -0.07 3.69
CA VAL A 245 -6.40 0.10 3.92
C VAL A 245 -5.80 -1.24 4.23
N LEU A 246 -4.73 -1.55 3.52
CA LEU A 246 -4.03 -2.80 3.74
C LEU A 246 -3.23 -2.74 5.03
N THR A 247 -3.67 -3.52 6.01
CA THR A 247 -2.91 -3.82 7.22
C THR A 247 -1.80 -4.84 6.93
N TYR A 248 -0.83 -4.99 7.82
CA TYR A 248 0.20 -6.02 7.66
C TYR A 248 -0.39 -7.41 7.92
N GLY A 249 -0.01 -8.39 7.11
CA GLY A 249 -0.51 -9.76 7.24
C GLY A 249 -0.99 -10.34 5.91
N VAL A 250 -1.73 -11.44 6.01
CA VAL A 250 -2.30 -12.17 4.87
C VAL A 250 -3.69 -11.61 4.56
N HIS A 251 -3.91 -11.26 3.31
CA HIS A 251 -5.20 -10.80 2.80
C HIS A 251 -5.72 -11.77 1.74
N SER A 252 -7.01 -12.08 1.79
CA SER A 252 -7.72 -12.86 0.78
C SER A 252 -9.00 -12.13 0.40
N GLU A 253 -9.05 -11.61 -0.81
CA GLU A 253 -10.09 -10.71 -1.30
C GLU A 253 -10.73 -11.26 -2.56
N LEU A 254 -12.06 -11.22 -2.64
CA LEU A 254 -12.77 -11.53 -3.88
C LEU A 254 -12.83 -10.27 -4.76
N ILE A 255 -12.16 -10.31 -5.92
CA ILE A 255 -12.09 -9.21 -6.87
C ILE A 255 -13.02 -9.50 -8.04
N THR A 256 -13.86 -8.53 -8.42
CA THR A 256 -14.78 -8.64 -9.55
C THR A 256 -14.27 -7.83 -10.74
N SER A 257 -15.08 -7.71 -11.79
CA SER A 257 -14.77 -6.87 -12.96
C SER A 257 -14.78 -5.36 -12.67
N THR A 258 -15.33 -4.94 -11.52
CA THR A 258 -15.23 -3.56 -11.02
C THR A 258 -13.88 -3.37 -10.33
N VAL A 259 -13.25 -2.21 -10.57
CA VAL A 259 -11.99 -1.86 -9.90
C VAL A 259 -12.21 -1.80 -8.39
N LYS A 260 -11.41 -2.56 -7.65
CA LYS A 260 -11.30 -2.48 -6.20
C LYS A 260 -10.01 -1.75 -5.85
N GLU A 261 -10.13 -0.61 -5.21
CA GLU A 261 -9.01 0.23 -4.83
C GLU A 261 -8.63 -0.01 -3.36
N PHE A 262 -7.33 -0.04 -3.08
CA PHE A 262 -6.75 -0.24 -1.76
C PHE A 262 -5.74 0.86 -1.47
N LYS A 263 -5.75 1.39 -0.23
CA LYS A 263 -4.67 2.27 0.24
C LYS A 263 -3.56 1.44 0.85
N VAL A 264 -2.32 1.81 0.52
CA VAL A 264 -1.13 1.09 0.94
C VAL A 264 -0.22 2.04 1.70
N ALA A 265 0.04 1.72 2.97
CA ALA A 265 0.90 2.53 3.82
C ALA A 265 2.36 2.55 3.31
N SER A 266 3.09 3.62 3.63
CA SER A 266 4.53 3.70 3.36
C SER A 266 5.29 2.51 3.97
N LYS A 267 6.39 2.13 3.32
CA LYS A 267 7.25 0.99 3.69
C LYS A 267 6.51 -0.36 3.72
N SER A 268 5.42 -0.47 2.98
CA SER A 268 4.72 -1.75 2.82
C SER A 268 5.25 -2.50 1.61
N TYR A 269 5.57 -3.78 1.79
CA TYR A 269 5.94 -4.68 0.71
C TYR A 269 4.85 -5.71 0.51
N ILE A 270 4.16 -5.62 -0.62
CA ILE A 270 3.06 -6.50 -0.99
C ILE A 270 3.63 -7.63 -1.85
N VAL A 271 3.32 -8.88 -1.51
CA VAL A 271 3.71 -10.08 -2.26
C VAL A 271 2.45 -10.89 -2.58
N PHE A 272 2.11 -11.00 -3.86
CA PHE A 272 0.94 -11.76 -4.31
C PHE A 272 1.22 -13.25 -4.29
N THR A 273 0.35 -14.02 -3.68
CA THR A 273 0.46 -15.48 -3.60
C THR A 273 -0.57 -16.19 -4.47
N ASN A 274 -1.72 -15.57 -4.75
CA ASN A 274 -2.69 -16.03 -5.75
C ASN A 274 -3.31 -14.83 -6.47
N TRP A 275 -3.26 -14.83 -7.81
CA TRP A 275 -3.73 -13.71 -8.64
C TRP A 275 -4.24 -14.15 -10.02
N THR A 276 -4.64 -15.41 -10.18
CA THR A 276 -5.10 -15.93 -11.47
C THR A 276 -6.31 -15.11 -11.97
N GLY A 277 -6.24 -14.64 -13.22
CA GLY A 277 -7.31 -13.82 -13.81
C GLY A 277 -7.36 -12.37 -13.29
N LEU A 278 -6.35 -11.92 -12.54
CA LEU A 278 -6.27 -10.55 -12.03
C LEU A 278 -5.26 -9.70 -12.80
N SER A 279 -5.59 -8.42 -12.88
CA SER A 279 -4.72 -7.33 -13.30
C SER A 279 -4.82 -6.22 -12.25
N GLY A 280 -3.79 -5.40 -12.13
CA GLY A 280 -3.86 -4.23 -11.27
C GLY A 280 -2.92 -3.14 -11.70
N THR A 281 -3.07 -1.98 -11.06
CA THR A 281 -2.16 -0.85 -11.24
C THR A 281 -1.90 -0.24 -9.86
N VAL A 282 -0.64 0.03 -9.56
CA VAL A 282 -0.24 0.74 -8.35
C VAL A 282 0.10 2.18 -8.69
N TYR A 283 -0.24 3.09 -7.79
CA TYR A 283 -0.06 4.53 -7.96
C TYR A 283 0.64 5.12 -6.75
N TYR A 284 1.56 6.05 -7.01
CA TYR A 284 2.04 6.97 -6.00
C TYR A 284 2.48 8.29 -6.67
N GLY A 285 1.84 9.39 -6.27
CA GLY A 285 2.10 10.70 -6.85
C GLY A 285 1.82 10.71 -8.35
N GLN A 286 2.85 10.96 -9.17
CA GLN A 286 2.74 10.95 -10.64
C GLN A 286 3.10 9.60 -11.27
N SER A 287 3.54 8.63 -10.48
CA SER A 287 3.97 7.32 -11.00
C SER A 287 2.84 6.32 -10.95
N SER A 288 2.70 5.55 -12.02
CA SER A 288 1.83 4.39 -12.12
C SER A 288 2.63 3.20 -12.62
N LEU A 289 2.36 2.01 -12.08
CA LEU A 289 2.95 0.75 -12.55
C LEU A 289 1.85 -0.31 -12.65
N ASP A 290 1.69 -0.87 -13.84
CA ASP A 290 0.83 -2.05 -14.02
C ASP A 290 1.46 -3.27 -13.36
N ILE A 291 0.63 -4.05 -12.69
CA ILE A 291 1.02 -5.24 -11.94
C ILE A 291 0.14 -6.43 -12.31
N LEU A 292 0.64 -7.63 -12.00
CA LEU A 292 -0.05 -8.90 -12.28
C LEU A 292 -0.31 -9.09 -13.78
N GLY A 293 -1.16 -10.08 -14.11
CA GLY A 293 -1.52 -10.41 -15.48
C GLY A 293 -0.29 -10.59 -16.38
N TYR A 294 -0.28 -9.85 -17.49
CA TYR A 294 0.76 -9.93 -18.52
C TYR A 294 2.10 -9.31 -18.11
N THR A 295 2.13 -8.43 -17.10
CA THR A 295 3.37 -7.76 -16.66
C THR A 295 4.29 -8.68 -15.86
N GLY A 296 3.71 -9.72 -15.23
CA GLY A 296 4.44 -10.62 -14.33
C GLY A 296 5.01 -9.92 -13.10
N VAL A 297 4.59 -8.70 -12.76
CA VAL A 297 4.99 -8.02 -11.52
C VAL A 297 4.11 -8.54 -10.38
N VAL A 298 4.69 -9.31 -9.45
CA VAL A 298 3.94 -10.00 -8.38
C VAL A 298 4.31 -9.53 -6.97
N ALA A 299 5.25 -8.59 -6.86
CA ALA A 299 5.57 -7.97 -5.59
C ALA A 299 6.00 -6.50 -5.73
N ILE A 300 5.53 -5.65 -4.82
CA ILE A 300 5.68 -4.19 -4.91
C ILE A 300 6.05 -3.62 -3.53
N LEU A 301 7.12 -2.85 -3.48
CA LEU A 301 7.52 -2.05 -2.31
C LEU A 301 7.04 -0.61 -2.47
N PHE A 302 6.16 -0.17 -1.58
CA PHE A 302 5.72 1.21 -1.47
C PHE A 302 6.73 1.99 -0.62
N ASN A 303 7.59 2.81 -1.23
CA ASN A 303 8.54 3.62 -0.47
C ASN A 303 7.85 4.72 0.35
N SER A 304 6.67 5.15 -0.12
CA SER A 304 5.76 6.11 0.47
C SER A 304 4.33 5.60 0.33
N THR A 305 3.38 6.21 1.04
CA THR A 305 1.96 5.87 0.97
C THR A 305 1.45 6.03 -0.46
N GLY A 306 0.71 5.03 -0.95
CA GLY A 306 0.14 5.04 -2.29
C GLY A 306 -1.13 4.21 -2.38
N THR A 307 -1.54 3.92 -3.60
CA THR A 307 -2.78 3.23 -3.92
C THR A 307 -2.49 1.99 -4.77
N MET A 308 -3.31 0.95 -4.61
CA MET A 308 -3.31 -0.23 -5.46
C MET A 308 -4.73 -0.51 -5.94
N GLU A 309 -4.91 -0.57 -7.26
CA GLU A 309 -6.16 -0.96 -7.89
C GLU A 309 -6.05 -2.40 -8.39
N LEU A 310 -7.06 -3.23 -8.09
CA LEU A 310 -7.18 -4.59 -8.60
C LEU A 310 -8.48 -4.74 -9.38
N LYS A 311 -8.42 -5.51 -10.47
CA LYS A 311 -9.56 -5.85 -11.31
C LYS A 311 -9.43 -7.28 -11.83
N SER A 312 -10.54 -8.01 -11.83
CA SER A 312 -10.64 -9.34 -12.41
C SER A 312 -11.05 -9.27 -13.88
N SER A 313 -10.40 -10.08 -14.72
CA SER A 313 -10.84 -10.35 -16.09
C SER A 313 -11.96 -11.40 -16.17
N LEU A 314 -12.23 -12.09 -15.05
CA LEU A 314 -13.34 -13.02 -14.86
C LEU A 314 -14.46 -12.34 -14.03
N ASP A 315 -15.65 -12.96 -13.96
CA ASP A 315 -16.76 -12.46 -13.13
C ASP A 315 -16.34 -12.22 -11.66
N SER A 316 -15.52 -13.13 -11.14
CA SER A 316 -14.80 -12.94 -9.88
C SER A 316 -13.54 -13.79 -9.83
N SER A 317 -12.55 -13.36 -9.06
CA SER A 317 -11.30 -14.09 -8.80
C SER A 317 -10.77 -13.78 -7.41
N GLU A 318 -10.23 -14.78 -6.72
CA GLU A 318 -9.61 -14.61 -5.40
C GLU A 318 -8.21 -14.01 -5.57
N ALA A 319 -7.98 -12.83 -5.00
CA ALA A 319 -6.65 -12.28 -4.77
C ALA A 319 -6.18 -12.72 -3.39
N THR A 320 -5.05 -13.42 -3.30
CA THR A 320 -4.36 -13.60 -2.01
C THR A 320 -3.00 -12.95 -2.09
N PHE A 321 -2.67 -12.11 -1.11
CA PHE A 321 -1.40 -11.42 -1.02
C PHE A 321 -1.00 -11.20 0.45
N VAL A 322 0.29 -11.04 0.67
CA VAL A 322 0.87 -10.78 1.99
C VAL A 322 1.47 -9.38 2.01
N VAL A 323 1.17 -8.61 3.05
CA VAL A 323 1.67 -7.25 3.23
C VAL A 323 2.66 -7.25 4.41
N HIS A 324 3.92 -6.97 4.13
CA HIS A 324 5.00 -6.89 5.12
C HIS A 324 5.37 -5.43 5.42
N SER A 325 5.78 -5.15 6.66
CA SER A 325 6.34 -3.84 7.06
C SER A 325 7.87 -3.82 6.88
N LEU A 326 8.36 -3.33 5.75
CA LEU A 326 9.80 -3.15 5.50
C LEU A 326 10.27 -1.75 5.92
N LYS A 327 10.22 -1.48 7.23
CA LYS A 327 10.78 -0.25 7.83
C LYS A 327 12.30 -0.17 7.77
N VAL A 328 12.95 -1.28 7.43
CA VAL A 328 14.40 -1.40 7.30
C VAL A 328 14.82 -1.34 5.83
N THR A 329 15.96 -0.71 5.57
CA THR A 329 16.59 -0.74 4.24
C THR A 329 17.46 -1.98 4.10
N CYS A 330 17.19 -2.77 3.05
CA CYS A 330 17.99 -3.94 2.70
C CYS A 330 18.74 -3.67 1.39
N ASN A 331 19.98 -4.14 1.26
CA ASN A 331 20.70 -4.09 -0.01
C ASN A 331 20.09 -5.03 -1.05
N ALA A 332 19.45 -6.10 -0.58
CA ALA A 332 18.84 -7.12 -1.40
C ALA A 332 17.61 -7.71 -0.71
N ILE A 333 16.56 -8.01 -1.49
CA ILE A 333 15.31 -8.63 -1.02
C ILE A 333 15.03 -9.88 -1.85
N VAL A 334 15.22 -11.06 -1.25
CA VAL A 334 14.84 -12.35 -1.85
C VAL A 334 13.45 -12.73 -1.37
N THR A 335 12.52 -12.92 -2.30
CA THR A 335 11.12 -13.24 -1.96
C THR A 335 10.77 -14.65 -2.40
N LEU A 336 10.22 -15.44 -1.48
CA LEU A 336 9.73 -16.79 -1.73
C LEU A 336 8.22 -16.82 -1.51
N SER A 337 7.48 -17.42 -2.46
CA SER A 337 6.05 -17.68 -2.32
C SER A 337 5.74 -19.16 -2.43
N GLY A 338 4.73 -19.61 -1.69
CA GLY A 338 4.21 -20.97 -1.74
C GLY A 338 5.24 -22.04 -1.34
N LYS A 339 5.02 -23.29 -1.77
CA LYS A 339 5.90 -24.41 -1.39
C LYS A 339 7.25 -24.30 -2.09
N LYS A 340 8.26 -23.74 -1.41
CA LYS A 340 9.60 -23.53 -1.97
C LYS A 340 10.71 -23.63 -0.93
N SER A 341 11.89 -24.01 -1.38
CA SER A 341 13.13 -23.95 -0.59
C SER A 341 14.19 -23.19 -1.38
N PHE A 342 14.85 -22.24 -0.74
CA PHE A 342 15.87 -21.40 -1.37
C PHE A 342 17.05 -21.21 -0.43
N LYS A 343 18.27 -21.41 -0.96
CA LYS A 343 19.53 -21.19 -0.24
C LYS A 343 20.23 -19.97 -0.85
N LEU A 344 20.52 -18.99 -0.01
CA LEU A 344 21.25 -17.77 -0.36
C LEU A 344 22.63 -17.80 0.29
N GLU A 345 23.66 -17.53 -0.51
CA GLU A 345 25.01 -17.26 -0.03
C GLU A 345 25.16 -15.77 0.24
N LEU A 346 25.65 -15.44 1.43
CA LEU A 346 25.79 -14.06 1.90
C LEU A 346 27.19 -13.55 1.58
N LYS A 347 27.28 -12.28 1.16
CA LYS A 347 28.56 -11.57 1.03
C LYS A 347 28.69 -10.60 2.20
N GLY A 348 29.90 -10.53 2.79
CA GLY A 348 30.19 -9.63 3.89
C GLY A 348 29.89 -8.16 3.54
N GLY A 349 29.34 -7.41 4.51
CA GLY A 349 29.08 -5.97 4.38
C GLY A 349 27.79 -5.60 3.64
N SER A 350 26.82 -6.52 3.49
CA SER A 350 25.50 -6.24 2.92
C SER A 350 24.38 -6.81 3.78
N ASP A 351 23.27 -6.09 3.87
CA ASP A 351 22.03 -6.53 4.52
C ASP A 351 21.14 -7.24 3.51
N TYR A 352 20.90 -8.53 3.74
CA TYR A 352 20.04 -9.37 2.92
C TYR A 352 18.71 -9.60 3.63
N CYS A 353 17.63 -9.25 2.98
CA CYS A 353 16.29 -9.54 3.46
C CYS A 353 15.72 -10.75 2.73
N MET A 354 15.27 -11.74 3.49
CA MET A 354 14.51 -12.86 2.95
C MET A 354 13.06 -12.74 3.39
N VAL A 355 12.14 -12.73 2.42
CA VAL A 355 10.71 -12.57 2.61
C VAL A 355 10.00 -13.87 2.25
N SER A 356 9.13 -14.36 3.11
CA SER A 356 8.25 -15.49 2.84
C SER A 356 6.80 -15.03 2.71
N ALA A 357 6.11 -15.54 1.69
CA ALA A 357 4.70 -15.26 1.44
C ALA A 357 3.92 -16.58 1.23
N PHE A 358 2.92 -16.80 2.07
CA PHE A 358 2.01 -17.95 1.99
C PHE A 358 0.71 -17.62 2.73
N LYS A 359 -0.41 -18.26 2.38
CA LYS A 359 -1.69 -18.07 3.06
C LYS A 359 -1.71 -18.74 4.44
N SER A 360 -1.16 -19.95 4.52
CA SER A 360 -1.07 -20.74 5.76
C SER A 360 0.05 -21.79 5.68
N GLY A 361 0.85 -21.95 6.73
CA GLY A 361 1.98 -22.88 6.68
C GLY A 361 3.05 -22.58 7.72
N VAL A 362 4.25 -23.08 7.46
CA VAL A 362 5.45 -22.82 8.27
C VAL A 362 6.61 -22.48 7.36
N VAL A 363 7.38 -21.45 7.69
CA VAL A 363 8.71 -21.22 7.13
C VAL A 363 9.77 -21.68 8.13
N LYS A 364 10.68 -22.54 7.67
CA LYS A 364 11.87 -22.95 8.41
C LYS A 364 13.09 -22.18 7.90
N ILE A 365 13.87 -21.65 8.83
CA ILE A 365 15.09 -20.88 8.57
C ILE A 365 16.28 -21.70 9.06
N GLU A 366 17.13 -22.12 8.14
CA GLU A 366 18.37 -22.85 8.41
C GLU A 366 19.56 -21.98 8.01
N ASP A 367 20.67 -22.05 8.72
CA ASP A 367 21.87 -21.30 8.37
C ASP A 367 23.17 -22.03 8.72
N SER A 368 24.27 -21.48 8.25
CA SER A 368 25.59 -22.10 8.33
C SER A 368 26.33 -21.92 9.65
N SER A 369 25.96 -20.92 10.48
CA SER A 369 26.86 -20.45 11.53
C SER A 369 26.22 -19.52 12.57
N ASN A 370 26.72 -19.61 13.80
CA ASN A 370 26.44 -18.66 14.89
C ASN A 370 26.96 -17.22 14.66
N THR A 371 27.57 -16.94 13.51
CA THR A 371 28.19 -15.66 13.15
C THR A 371 27.26 -14.71 12.40
N LEU A 372 25.99 -15.09 12.22
CA LEU A 372 24.96 -14.25 11.60
C LEU A 372 24.18 -13.50 12.67
N ASN A 373 24.04 -12.19 12.51
CA ASN A 373 22.99 -11.49 13.22
C ASN A 373 21.65 -11.79 12.52
N LYS A 374 20.68 -12.28 13.29
CA LYS A 374 19.34 -12.63 12.81
C LYS A 374 18.34 -11.76 13.53
N ASP A 375 17.82 -10.76 12.83
CA ASP A 375 16.66 -10.02 13.27
C ASP A 375 15.51 -10.38 12.32
N TYR A 376 14.48 -11.06 12.82
CA TYR A 376 13.20 -11.09 12.11
C TYR A 376 12.21 -10.19 12.79
N LEU A 377 11.33 -9.63 11.97
CA LEU A 377 10.32 -8.68 12.38
C LEU A 377 8.97 -9.27 12.00
N TYR A 378 8.18 -9.60 13.02
CA TYR A 378 6.77 -9.90 12.86
C TYR A 378 5.98 -8.87 13.65
N ASN A 379 5.06 -8.17 12.97
CA ASN A 379 4.28 -7.07 13.54
C ASN A 379 5.15 -6.05 14.33
N ASN A 380 6.26 -5.61 13.72
CA ASN A 380 7.27 -4.73 14.32
C ASN A 380 7.98 -5.26 15.58
N THR A 381 7.77 -6.52 15.97
CA THR A 381 8.43 -7.13 17.11
C THR A 381 9.58 -8.01 16.64
N ARG A 382 10.75 -7.83 17.26
CA ARG A 382 11.95 -8.64 17.01
C ARG A 382 11.91 -9.90 17.85
N TYR A 383 12.31 -11.02 17.26
CA TYR A 383 12.44 -12.26 18.02
C TYR A 383 13.62 -13.11 17.46
N SER A 384 13.92 -14.27 18.07
CA SER A 384 14.87 -15.31 17.60
C SER A 384 14.14 -16.68 17.41
N LEU A 385 14.00 -17.23 16.20
CA LEU A 385 13.20 -18.43 15.85
C LEU A 385 13.87 -19.13 14.66
N GLU A 386 13.86 -20.46 14.72
CA GLU A 386 14.25 -21.35 13.62
C GLU A 386 13.06 -21.65 12.69
N GLU A 387 11.81 -21.42 13.16
CA GLU A 387 10.57 -21.66 12.43
C GLU A 387 9.52 -20.57 12.70
N SER A 388 8.71 -20.22 11.71
CA SER A 388 7.57 -19.28 11.86
C SER A 388 6.32 -19.84 11.18
N THR A 389 5.18 -19.79 11.86
CA THR A 389 3.86 -20.21 11.35
C THR A 389 3.16 -19.11 10.54
N VAL A 390 3.76 -17.93 10.47
CA VAL A 390 3.24 -16.76 9.77
C VAL A 390 4.25 -16.30 8.72
N PRO A 391 3.77 -15.74 7.58
CA PRO A 391 4.64 -15.07 6.62
C PRO A 391 5.50 -14.02 7.32
N THR A 392 6.80 -14.01 7.02
CA THR A 392 7.76 -13.18 7.74
C THR A 392 8.82 -12.64 6.80
N PHE A 393 9.50 -11.59 7.23
CA PHE A 393 10.78 -11.21 6.64
C PHE A 393 11.87 -11.22 7.70
N THR A 394 13.08 -11.61 7.31
CA THR A 394 14.24 -11.65 8.20
C THR A 394 15.42 -10.98 7.52
N ILE A 395 16.15 -10.21 8.32
CA ILE A 395 17.35 -9.51 7.91
C ILE A 395 18.54 -10.36 8.34
N PHE A 396 19.42 -10.63 7.40
CA PHE A 396 20.67 -11.32 7.61
C PHE A 396 21.83 -10.37 7.30
N ASN A 397 22.68 -10.17 8.31
CA ASN A 397 23.94 -9.47 8.18
C ASN A 397 25.07 -10.40 8.63
N GLN A 398 26.07 -10.56 7.76
CA GLN A 398 27.27 -11.30 8.06
C GLN A 398 28.24 -10.41 8.87
N ILE A 399 28.35 -10.69 10.17
CA ILE A 399 29.19 -9.90 11.11
C ILE A 399 30.68 -9.98 10.75
N TYR A 400 31.12 -11.10 10.14
CA TYR A 400 32.51 -11.36 9.79
C TYR A 400 32.70 -11.54 8.30
N ILE A 401 33.61 -10.77 7.68
CA ILE A 401 33.88 -10.76 6.22
C ILE A 401 34.46 -12.09 5.71
N PHE A 402 34.92 -12.97 6.62
CA PHE A 402 35.57 -14.24 6.28
C PHE A 402 34.67 -15.43 6.68
N GLY A 403 34.31 -16.27 5.71
CA GLY A 403 33.57 -17.53 5.90
C GLY A 403 32.42 -17.71 4.91
N ASP A 404 32.10 -18.99 4.61
CA ASP A 404 30.97 -19.39 3.77
C ASP A 404 29.66 -19.26 4.55
N ALA A 405 29.15 -18.02 4.66
CA ALA A 405 27.88 -17.76 5.30
C ALA A 405 26.72 -18.03 4.34
N TRP A 406 25.81 -18.91 4.72
CA TRP A 406 24.59 -19.16 3.96
C TRP A 406 23.36 -19.21 4.86
N VAL A 407 22.23 -18.84 4.27
CA VAL A 407 20.91 -18.97 4.86
C VAL A 407 20.00 -19.72 3.89
N LYS A 408 19.09 -20.52 4.43
CA LYS A 408 18.13 -21.28 3.65
C LYS A 408 16.73 -21.13 4.23
N TYR A 409 15.82 -20.65 3.41
CA TYR A 409 14.39 -20.61 3.70
C TYR A 409 13.72 -21.83 3.12
N THR A 410 12.85 -22.47 3.90
CA THR A 410 11.99 -23.56 3.42
C THR A 410 10.57 -23.30 3.85
N ILE A 411 9.70 -22.95 2.92
CA ILE A 411 8.26 -22.80 3.15
C ILE A 411 7.60 -24.15 2.96
N LYS A 412 6.88 -24.58 3.98
CA LYS A 412 6.01 -25.75 4.01
C LYS A 412 4.57 -25.25 4.21
N PRO A 413 3.82 -25.00 3.13
CA PRO A 413 2.44 -24.59 3.22
C PRO A 413 1.57 -25.68 3.84
N SER A 414 0.43 -25.28 4.41
CA SER A 414 -0.60 -26.20 4.85
C SER A 414 -1.24 -26.90 3.64
N LYS A 415 -2.05 -27.94 3.88
CA LYS A 415 -2.76 -28.65 2.78
C LYS A 415 -3.82 -27.79 2.09
N THR A 416 -4.29 -26.72 2.74
CA THR A 416 -5.34 -25.82 2.23
C THR A 416 -4.77 -24.56 1.58
N ASP A 417 -3.44 -24.43 1.56
CA ASP A 417 -2.76 -23.31 0.93
C ASP A 417 -2.68 -23.50 -0.59
N ASN A 418 -3.17 -22.51 -1.33
CA ASN A 418 -3.18 -22.45 -2.78
C ASN A 418 -2.20 -21.39 -3.33
N SER A 419 -1.17 -21.02 -2.57
CA SER A 419 -0.18 -20.04 -2.98
C SER A 419 0.68 -20.58 -4.13
N GLU A 420 0.84 -19.78 -5.17
CA GLU A 420 1.74 -20.01 -6.28
C GLU A 420 3.20 -20.13 -5.80
N SER A 421 3.90 -21.14 -6.32
CA SER A 421 5.27 -21.48 -5.91
C SER A 421 6.31 -20.79 -6.80
N TYR A 422 6.94 -19.73 -6.29
CA TYR A 422 7.97 -18.99 -7.03
C TYR A 422 9.04 -18.36 -6.12
N VAL A 423 10.15 -17.95 -6.74
CA VAL A 423 11.22 -17.17 -6.09
C VAL A 423 11.53 -15.96 -6.96
N LEU A 424 11.66 -14.79 -6.34
CA LEU A 424 12.15 -13.58 -6.99
C LEU A 424 13.65 -13.46 -6.66
N GLU A 425 14.49 -13.94 -7.59
CA GLU A 425 15.95 -14.00 -7.46
C GLU A 425 16.70 -13.64 -8.77
N GLY A 426 16.71 -12.37 -9.16
CA GLY A 426 17.77 -11.80 -10.00
C GLY A 426 17.27 -11.38 -11.37
N TYR A 427 18.15 -11.46 -12.38
CA TYR A 427 17.96 -10.76 -13.66
C TYR A 427 16.87 -11.34 -14.57
N SER A 428 16.48 -12.62 -14.43
CA SER A 428 15.43 -13.24 -15.28
C SER A 428 14.50 -14.27 -14.61
N PRO A 429 13.94 -14.03 -13.42
CA PRO A 429 12.83 -14.82 -12.89
C PRO A 429 11.58 -14.72 -13.77
N PRO A 430 10.67 -15.71 -13.72
CA PRO A 430 9.39 -15.67 -14.43
C PRO A 430 8.46 -14.54 -13.96
N TYR A 431 8.74 -13.99 -12.77
CA TYR A 431 8.01 -12.87 -12.17
C TYR A 431 8.98 -11.82 -11.66
N SER A 432 8.53 -10.59 -11.49
CA SER A 432 9.37 -9.46 -11.09
C SER A 432 8.83 -8.74 -9.87
N SER A 433 9.71 -7.94 -9.25
CA SER A 433 9.38 -7.07 -8.13
C SER A 433 9.94 -5.67 -8.32
N TYR A 434 9.17 -4.68 -7.90
CA TYR A 434 9.49 -3.26 -8.07
C TYR A 434 9.29 -2.49 -6.78
N SER A 435 9.99 -1.37 -6.65
CA SER A 435 9.66 -0.31 -5.72
C SER A 435 9.03 0.84 -6.48
N ILE A 436 8.07 1.52 -5.87
CA ILE A 436 7.43 2.70 -6.44
C ILE A 436 7.73 3.94 -5.58
N SER A 437 8.01 5.06 -6.25
CA SER A 437 8.28 6.38 -5.70
C SER A 437 7.53 7.45 -6.52
N ASN A 438 7.55 8.72 -6.12
CA ASN A 438 6.62 9.74 -6.64
C ASN A 438 6.78 9.93 -8.16
N ARG A 439 8.01 9.82 -8.66
CA ARG A 439 8.37 10.10 -10.06
C ARG A 439 8.89 8.90 -10.84
N THR A 440 9.13 7.77 -10.19
CA THR A 440 9.76 6.59 -10.81
C THR A 440 9.42 5.31 -10.05
N TYR A 441 9.51 4.19 -10.75
CA TYR A 441 9.57 2.86 -10.18
C TYR A 441 10.87 2.17 -10.58
N GLU A 442 11.42 1.38 -9.68
CA GLU A 442 12.71 0.71 -9.87
C GLU A 442 12.60 -0.76 -9.50
N ARG A 443 13.19 -1.62 -10.32
CA ARG A 443 13.21 -3.06 -10.03
C ARG A 443 14.01 -3.33 -8.76
N LEU A 444 13.45 -4.10 -7.84
CA LEU A 444 14.13 -4.43 -6.60
C LEU A 444 15.32 -5.36 -6.86
N ASN A 445 16.43 -5.11 -6.15
CA ASN A 445 17.57 -6.01 -6.15
C ASN A 445 17.26 -7.22 -5.28
N THR A 446 17.42 -8.43 -5.82
CA THR A 446 17.02 -9.68 -5.17
C THR A 446 18.20 -10.58 -4.81
N GLY A 447 19.34 -10.01 -4.41
CA GLY A 447 20.41 -10.71 -3.69
C GLY A 447 21.37 -11.56 -4.53
N LYS A 448 20.96 -12.04 -5.71
CA LYS A 448 21.88 -12.70 -6.64
C LYS A 448 22.59 -11.70 -7.55
N TRP A 449 23.85 -11.46 -7.20
CA TRP A 449 24.86 -10.95 -8.13
C TRP A 449 25.61 -12.14 -8.72
N GLU A 450 24.96 -12.89 -9.61
CA GLU A 450 25.74 -13.73 -10.51
C GLU A 450 26.29 -12.80 -11.61
N THR A 451 27.49 -12.26 -11.39
CA THR A 451 28.42 -12.14 -12.51
C THR A 451 28.43 -13.52 -13.14
N HIS A 452 27.92 -13.65 -14.36
CA HIS A 452 28.21 -14.79 -15.20
C HIS A 452 29.73 -14.91 -15.26
N LYS A 453 30.33 -15.68 -14.34
CA LYS A 453 31.59 -16.31 -14.61
C LYS A 453 31.23 -17.34 -15.66
N GLY A 454 31.29 -16.94 -16.93
CA GLY A 454 31.57 -17.90 -17.98
C GLY A 454 32.71 -18.77 -17.49
N LEU A 455 32.66 -20.08 -17.82
CA LEU A 455 33.68 -21.06 -17.45
C LEU A 455 35.04 -20.39 -17.42
N SER A 456 35.72 -20.45 -16.27
CA SER A 456 37.03 -19.83 -16.14
C SER A 456 37.92 -20.35 -17.27
N GLY A 457 38.80 -19.51 -17.81
CA GLY A 457 39.67 -19.93 -18.92
C GLY A 457 40.44 -21.23 -18.64
N PHE A 458 40.66 -21.55 -17.36
CA PHE A 458 41.20 -22.81 -16.90
C PHE A 458 40.28 -24.02 -17.12
N GLU A 459 38.99 -23.90 -16.82
CA GLU A 459 38.00 -24.97 -17.05
C GLU A 459 37.80 -25.23 -18.55
N ILE A 460 37.79 -24.18 -19.37
CA ILE A 460 37.77 -24.31 -20.84
C ILE A 460 39.05 -24.99 -21.32
N PHE A 461 40.23 -24.60 -20.80
CA PHE A 461 41.51 -25.21 -21.15
C PHE A 461 41.55 -26.71 -20.82
N VAL A 462 41.04 -27.12 -19.66
CA VAL A 462 40.98 -28.53 -19.25
C VAL A 462 40.10 -29.33 -20.21
N ILE A 463 38.91 -28.82 -20.57
CA ILE A 463 38.00 -29.49 -21.51
C ILE A 463 38.65 -29.64 -22.90
N VAL A 464 39.29 -28.58 -23.41
CA VAL A 464 39.98 -28.60 -24.72
C VAL A 464 41.18 -29.55 -24.70
N PHE A 465 41.96 -29.59 -23.60
CA PHE A 465 43.11 -30.48 -23.47
C PHE A 465 42.71 -31.96 -23.50
N PHE A 466 41.68 -32.36 -22.74
CA PHE A 466 41.19 -33.74 -22.76
C PHE A 466 40.62 -34.15 -24.12
N ALA A 467 39.93 -33.23 -24.82
CA ALA A 467 39.45 -33.47 -26.18
C ALA A 467 40.62 -33.69 -27.17
N LEU A 468 41.71 -32.91 -27.04
CA LEU A 468 42.91 -33.05 -27.88
C LEU A 468 43.62 -34.39 -27.64
N VAL A 469 43.78 -34.80 -26.37
CA VAL A 469 44.41 -36.08 -26.01
C VAL A 469 43.58 -37.25 -26.54
N ALA A 470 42.26 -37.20 -26.42
CA ALA A 470 41.36 -38.21 -26.96
C ALA A 470 41.47 -38.29 -28.49
N PHE A 471 41.54 -37.15 -29.18
CA PHE A 471 41.72 -37.10 -30.64
C PHE A 471 43.06 -37.72 -31.07
N ILE A 472 44.16 -37.39 -30.39
CA ILE A 472 45.48 -38.00 -30.65
C ILE A 472 45.43 -39.52 -30.42
N GLY A 473 44.77 -39.98 -29.36
CA GLY A 473 44.57 -41.40 -29.09
C GLY A 473 43.83 -42.13 -30.21
N ILE A 474 42.77 -41.52 -30.75
CA ILE A 474 42.01 -42.07 -31.90
C ILE A 474 42.90 -42.13 -33.16
N VAL A 475 43.69 -41.09 -33.45
CA VAL A 475 44.60 -41.06 -34.61
C VAL A 475 45.67 -42.16 -34.50
N ILE A 476 46.24 -42.36 -33.31
CA ILE A 476 47.23 -43.43 -33.07
C ILE A 476 46.59 -44.81 -33.24
N LEU A 477 45.38 -45.03 -32.70
CA LEU A 477 44.64 -46.28 -32.86
C LEU A 477 44.32 -46.58 -34.33
N LEU A 478 43.88 -45.57 -35.09
CA LEU A 478 43.65 -45.70 -36.53
C LEU A 478 44.95 -45.97 -37.29
N GLY A 479 46.06 -45.35 -36.90
CA GLY A 479 47.40 -45.62 -37.45
C GLY A 479 47.86 -47.05 -37.21
N ILE A 480 47.64 -47.59 -36.02
CA ILE A 480 47.96 -48.99 -35.68
C ILE A 480 47.04 -49.96 -36.45
N CYS A 481 45.75 -49.64 -36.57
CA CYS A 481 44.81 -50.44 -37.37
C CYS A 481 45.20 -50.46 -38.86
N ILE A 482 45.55 -49.31 -39.45
CA ILE A 482 46.01 -49.21 -40.85
C ILE A 482 47.36 -49.93 -41.04
N TYR A 483 48.27 -49.84 -40.06
CA TYR A 483 49.55 -50.55 -40.09
C TYR A 483 49.37 -52.08 -40.04
N LYS A 484 48.48 -52.58 -39.17
CA LYS A 484 48.13 -54.02 -39.11
C LYS A 484 47.42 -54.51 -40.36
N ILE A 485 46.53 -53.71 -40.95
CA ILE A 485 45.87 -54.04 -42.23
C ILE A 485 46.92 -54.12 -43.36
N ARG A 486 47.86 -53.17 -43.45
CA ARG A 486 48.93 -53.19 -44.46
C ARG A 486 49.91 -54.37 -44.31
N GLN A 487 50.20 -54.82 -43.09
CA GLN A 487 50.98 -56.06 -42.89
C GLN A 487 50.21 -57.30 -43.33
N LYS A 488 48.88 -57.36 -43.08
CA LYS A 488 48.05 -58.48 -43.49
C LYS A 488 47.90 -58.56 -45.03
N THR A 489 47.83 -57.41 -45.72
CA THR A 489 47.77 -57.36 -47.20
C THR A 489 49.12 -57.70 -47.87
N ARG A 490 50.27 -57.39 -47.25
CA ARG A 490 51.58 -57.82 -47.78
C ARG A 490 51.82 -59.33 -47.69
N ASN A 491 51.22 -60.02 -46.72
CA ASN A 491 51.32 -61.48 -46.61
C ASN A 491 50.35 -62.25 -47.54
N LEU A 492 49.32 -61.59 -48.09
CA LEU A 492 48.37 -62.19 -49.02
C LEU A 492 48.73 -61.99 -50.51
N LEU A 493 49.69 -61.11 -50.83
CA LEU A 493 50.10 -60.82 -52.21
C LEU A 493 51.23 -61.73 -52.74
N ASN A 494 51.69 -62.72 -51.96
CA ASN A 494 52.75 -63.67 -52.34
C ASN A 494 52.26 -65.09 -52.65
N GLN A 495 50.95 -65.32 -52.80
CA GLN A 495 50.43 -66.59 -53.30
C GLN A 495 49.85 -66.41 -54.71
N SER A 496 50.60 -66.93 -55.67
CA SER A 496 50.23 -67.12 -57.07
C SER A 496 48.99 -68.01 -57.23
N ILE A 497 48.10 -67.54 -58.11
CA ILE A 497 46.89 -68.19 -58.65
C ILE A 497 47.25 -69.50 -59.39
N PRO A 498 46.32 -70.48 -59.45
CA PRO A 498 45.86 -70.89 -60.78
C PRO A 498 44.33 -70.89 -60.93
N LEU A 499 43.92 -70.57 -62.16
CA LEU A 499 42.58 -70.64 -62.75
C LEU A 499 41.99 -72.05 -62.65
N GLU A 500 40.68 -72.14 -62.40
CA GLU A 500 39.84 -73.13 -63.09
C GLU A 500 38.37 -72.69 -63.14
N ASP A 501 37.81 -72.82 -64.35
CA ASP A 501 36.41 -72.59 -64.71
C ASP A 501 35.48 -73.65 -64.10
N ASN A 502 34.25 -73.27 -63.70
CA ASN A 502 33.06 -73.93 -64.25
C ASN A 502 31.72 -73.32 -63.78
N VAL A 503 30.88 -73.14 -64.81
CA VAL A 503 29.43 -72.96 -64.88
C VAL A 503 28.68 -74.01 -64.06
N THR A 504 27.56 -73.69 -63.38
CA THR A 504 26.25 -74.39 -63.51
C THR A 504 25.11 -73.65 -62.79
N GLU A 505 23.91 -73.88 -63.30
CA GLU A 505 22.64 -73.16 -63.26
C GLU A 505 21.76 -73.40 -62.01
N ARG A 506 20.67 -72.61 -61.90
CA ARG A 506 19.50 -72.85 -61.03
C ARG A 506 18.80 -74.19 -61.38
N PRO A 507 17.93 -74.72 -60.51
CA PRO A 507 16.49 -74.44 -60.71
C PRO A 507 15.62 -74.29 -59.45
N LEU A 508 14.39 -73.88 -59.76
CA LEU A 508 13.18 -73.50 -59.03
C LEU A 508 12.37 -74.70 -58.50
N ASN A 509 11.61 -74.51 -57.41
CA ASN A 509 10.20 -74.93 -57.13
C ASN A 509 9.97 -75.25 -55.63
N THR A 510 8.81 -75.20 -54.96
CA THR A 510 7.45 -74.61 -55.06
C THR A 510 6.64 -75.29 -53.92
N VAL A 511 6.00 -74.51 -53.01
CA VAL A 511 4.67 -74.66 -52.31
C VAL A 511 4.37 -76.00 -51.55
N THR A 512 3.86 -76.08 -50.30
CA THR A 512 2.43 -75.85 -49.90
C THR A 512 2.18 -76.07 -48.37
N THR A 513 1.53 -75.09 -47.73
CA THR A 513 0.43 -75.01 -46.72
C THR A 513 -0.02 -76.18 -45.80
N THR A 514 -0.20 -75.90 -44.49
CA THR A 514 -1.40 -76.19 -43.62
C THR A 514 -1.23 -75.49 -42.24
N ARG A 515 -1.98 -74.45 -41.83
CA ARG A 515 -3.37 -74.26 -41.31
C ARG A 515 -3.58 -74.45 -39.78
N ASN A 516 -3.81 -73.30 -39.12
CA ASN A 516 -4.60 -72.96 -37.91
C ASN A 516 -4.21 -73.45 -36.49
N SER A 517 -4.00 -72.51 -35.55
CA SER A 517 -5.00 -72.07 -34.55
C SER A 517 -4.44 -70.96 -33.62
N TYR A 518 -5.36 -70.14 -33.10
CA TYR A 518 -5.26 -68.86 -32.37
C TYR A 518 -4.45 -68.87 -31.07
N GLU A 519 -3.75 -67.76 -30.76
CA GLU A 519 -3.99 -66.96 -29.54
C GLU A 519 -3.33 -65.57 -29.64
N ASN A 520 -3.97 -64.57 -29.02
CA ASN A 520 -3.72 -63.14 -29.12
C ASN A 520 -2.42 -62.69 -28.43
N GLU A 521 -1.69 -61.74 -29.06
CA GLU A 521 -1.09 -60.60 -28.35
C GLU A 521 -0.78 -59.46 -29.32
N VAL A 522 -1.47 -58.32 -29.13
CA VAL A 522 -1.29 -57.09 -29.91
C VAL A 522 -0.37 -56.15 -29.13
N LYS A 523 0.78 -55.82 -29.70
CA LYS A 523 1.50 -54.57 -29.42
C LYS A 523 1.99 -53.98 -30.75
N ASN A 524 1.21 -53.05 -31.27
CA ASN A 524 1.59 -52.23 -32.42
C ASN A 524 2.19 -50.92 -31.90
N GLN A 525 3.42 -50.64 -32.33
CA GLN A 525 4.02 -49.31 -32.26
C GLN A 525 3.34 -48.45 -33.32
N GLN A 526 2.81 -47.29 -32.92
CA GLN A 526 2.37 -46.26 -33.84
C GLN A 526 3.25 -45.03 -33.65
N GLU A 527 3.87 -44.67 -34.77
CA GLU A 527 4.73 -43.52 -35.06
C GLU A 527 3.96 -42.21 -34.77
N LEU A 528 4.56 -41.32 -33.96
CA LEU A 528 4.04 -39.98 -33.67
C LEU A 528 4.98 -38.96 -34.30
N GLU A 529 4.43 -38.19 -35.25
CA GLU A 529 5.03 -37.03 -35.89
C GLU A 529 5.45 -35.96 -34.87
N PRO A 530 6.53 -35.19 -35.14
CA PRO A 530 6.92 -34.06 -34.29
C PRO A 530 5.99 -32.85 -34.50
N PRO A 531 5.64 -32.08 -33.46
CA PRO A 531 4.85 -30.87 -33.60
C PRO A 531 5.63 -29.76 -34.30
N SER A 532 4.91 -29.11 -35.21
CA SER A 532 5.30 -27.99 -36.07
C SER A 532 5.71 -26.74 -35.28
N ARG A 533 6.77 -26.06 -35.75
CA ARG A 533 7.17 -24.72 -35.27
C ARG A 533 6.09 -23.68 -35.62
N PRO A 534 5.77 -22.73 -34.73
CA PRO A 534 5.01 -21.55 -35.12
C PRO A 534 5.87 -20.63 -36.02
N PRO A 535 5.25 -19.90 -36.97
CA PRO A 535 5.96 -19.07 -37.94
C PRO A 535 6.64 -17.87 -37.27
N GLN A 536 7.89 -17.60 -37.66
CA GLN A 536 8.57 -16.35 -37.32
C GLN A 536 7.84 -15.18 -37.98
N GLN A 537 7.26 -14.30 -37.18
CA GLN A 537 6.88 -12.96 -37.64
C GLN A 537 8.14 -12.13 -37.83
N ILE A 538 8.28 -11.61 -39.05
CA ILE A 538 9.26 -10.60 -39.43
C ILE A 538 8.87 -9.31 -38.70
N TYR A 539 9.76 -8.78 -37.87
CA TYR A 539 9.60 -7.45 -37.27
C TYR A 539 9.62 -6.40 -38.39
N ALA A 540 8.57 -5.59 -38.46
CA ALA A 540 8.61 -4.32 -39.19
C ALA A 540 9.56 -3.37 -38.45
N ALA A 541 10.40 -2.67 -39.22
CA ALA A 541 11.30 -1.64 -38.70
C ALA A 541 10.51 -0.57 -37.92
N PRO A 542 11.08 0.01 -36.83
CA PRO A 542 10.43 1.07 -36.09
C PRO A 542 10.19 2.29 -36.99
N PRO A 543 9.03 2.98 -36.87
CA PRO A 543 8.78 4.20 -37.62
C PRO A 543 9.78 5.29 -37.21
N GLU A 544 10.33 5.98 -38.21
CA GLU A 544 11.19 7.15 -38.05
C GLU A 544 10.51 8.18 -37.14
N GLN A 545 11.29 8.70 -36.18
CA GLN A 545 10.91 9.83 -35.36
C GLN A 545 10.63 11.03 -36.27
N GLN A 546 9.38 11.48 -36.32
CA GLN A 546 9.07 12.79 -36.89
C GLN A 546 9.66 13.89 -35.99
N PRO A 547 10.23 14.96 -36.58
CA PRO A 547 10.81 16.05 -35.82
C PRO A 547 9.73 16.75 -34.97
N TYR A 548 10.03 16.86 -33.68
CA TYR A 548 9.24 17.59 -32.69
C TYR A 548 9.13 19.07 -33.10
N TYR A 549 7.94 19.49 -33.54
CA TYR A 549 7.63 20.90 -33.70
C TYR A 549 7.35 21.50 -32.31
N ALA A 550 8.23 22.41 -31.88
CA ALA A 550 7.99 23.23 -30.70
C ALA A 550 6.80 24.17 -30.96
N PRO A 551 5.80 24.25 -30.06
CA PRO A 551 4.72 25.23 -30.17
C PRO A 551 5.26 26.66 -29.93
N PRO A 552 4.67 27.70 -30.56
CA PRO A 552 5.13 29.07 -30.44
C PRO A 552 4.94 29.60 -29.00
N VAL A 553 5.96 30.30 -28.54
CA VAL A 553 6.00 31.01 -27.25
C VAL A 553 4.94 32.12 -27.29
N TYR A 554 3.86 31.96 -26.53
CA TYR A 554 2.96 33.07 -26.23
C TYR A 554 3.65 34.00 -25.24
N GLN A 555 3.99 35.21 -25.71
CA GLN A 555 4.36 36.32 -24.82
C GLN A 555 3.15 36.66 -23.95
N ALA A 556 3.30 36.47 -22.64
CA ALA A 556 2.33 36.93 -21.67
C ALA A 556 2.24 38.46 -21.75
N GLN A 557 1.09 38.97 -22.19
CA GLN A 557 0.74 40.37 -22.03
C GLN A 557 0.58 40.66 -20.52
N GLN A 558 1.26 41.70 -20.05
CA GLN A 558 1.11 42.20 -18.69
C GLN A 558 -0.35 42.62 -18.43
N PRO A 559 -0.91 42.30 -17.25
CA PRO A 559 -2.22 42.82 -16.87
C PRO A 559 -2.13 44.34 -16.64
N VAL A 560 -3.03 45.07 -17.32
CA VAL A 560 -3.26 46.50 -17.13
C VAL A 560 -3.82 46.73 -15.73
N ASN A 561 -3.17 47.60 -14.97
CA ASN A 561 -3.52 47.99 -13.61
C ASN A 561 -4.79 48.88 -13.61
N PRO A 562 -5.93 48.51 -12.98
CA PRO A 562 -7.17 49.29 -13.06
C PRO A 562 -7.27 50.48 -12.11
N TYR A 563 -6.24 50.80 -11.32
CA TYR A 563 -6.30 51.88 -10.33
C TYR A 563 -5.38 53.04 -10.71
N GLN A 564 -5.86 53.90 -11.60
CA GLN A 564 -5.43 55.31 -11.65
C GLN A 564 -6.49 56.16 -10.92
N PRO A 565 -6.12 56.93 -9.88
CA PRO A 565 -7.03 57.93 -9.31
C PRO A 565 -7.25 59.07 -10.33
N PRO A 566 -8.45 59.69 -10.33
CA PRO A 566 -8.74 60.80 -11.24
C PRO A 566 -7.88 62.04 -10.93
N PRO A 567 -7.63 62.92 -11.92
CA PRO A 567 -6.90 64.17 -11.70
C PRO A 567 -7.63 65.06 -10.70
N SER A 568 -6.88 65.60 -9.74
CA SER A 568 -7.34 66.58 -8.77
C SER A 568 -7.38 67.97 -9.41
N ASP A 569 -8.52 68.33 -9.99
CA ASP A 569 -8.85 69.73 -10.28
C ASP A 569 -9.86 70.21 -9.24
N TYR A 570 -9.37 70.89 -8.19
CA TYR A 570 -10.11 71.94 -7.48
C TYR A 570 -9.10 72.80 -6.71
N ASP A 571 -8.79 73.97 -7.27
CA ASP A 571 -8.29 75.12 -6.52
C ASP A 571 -9.34 75.48 -5.46
N ASN A 572 -8.94 75.42 -4.18
CA ASN A 572 -9.71 75.98 -3.07
C ASN A 572 -9.10 77.34 -2.71
N PRO A 573 -9.80 78.47 -2.89
CA PRO A 573 -9.24 79.78 -2.66
C PRO A 573 -9.43 80.22 -1.21
N TYR A 574 -9.02 79.43 -0.22
CA TYR A 574 -8.84 79.89 1.16
C TYR A 574 -7.83 79.00 1.90
N ASN A 575 -6.68 79.60 2.19
CA ASN A 575 -5.54 79.16 3.01
C ASN A 575 -4.53 78.18 2.39
#